data_AF-A0A5J4SXH5-F1
#
_entry.id   AF-A0A5J4SXH5-F1
#
_cell.length_a   1.000
_cell.length_b   1.000
_cell.length_c   1.000
_cell.angle_alpha   90.00
_cell.angle_beta   90.00
_cell.angle_gamma   90.00
#
_symmetry.space_group_name_H-M   'P 1'
#
loop_
_entity.id
_entity.type
_entity.pdbx_description
1 polymer ?
#
loop_
_entity_poly.entity_id
_entity_poly.type
_entity_poly.pdbx_seq_one_letter_code
_entity_poly.pdbx_strand_id
1 'polypeptide(L)' 'MIHSEEIHFPYCHSNDLQKNGKSCTGEQRWCCKECKKYFQRS' A
#
# COMPACT_ATOMS: atom_id res chain seq x y z
N MET A 1 -13.94 -18.88 1.08
CA MET A 1 -12.50 -18.58 0.92
C MET A 1 -12.43 -17.12 0.54
N ILE A 2 -12.29 -16.24 1.54
CA ILE A 2 -12.25 -14.80 1.29
C ILE A 2 -10.89 -14.54 0.63
N HIS A 3 -10.87 -14.30 -0.69
CA HIS A 3 -9.73 -13.68 -1.33
C HIS A 3 -9.65 -12.25 -0.79
N SER A 4 -9.01 -12.09 0.37
CA SER A 4 -8.48 -10.80 0.78
C SER A 4 -7.42 -10.48 -0.25
N GLU A 5 -7.74 -9.63 -1.22
CA GLU A 5 -6.76 -9.17 -2.22
C GLU A 5 -5.55 -8.59 -1.48
N GLU A 6 -4.45 -9.36 -1.47
CA GLU A 6 -3.20 -8.91 -0.86
C GLU A 6 -2.71 -7.70 -1.64
N ILE A 7 -2.54 -6.60 -0.92
CA ILE A 7 -2.04 -5.37 -1.51
C ILE A 7 -0.52 -5.50 -1.61
N HIS A 8 0.01 -5.47 -2.82
CA HIS A 8 1.45 -5.45 -3.07
C HIS A 8 1.94 -4.07 -3.49
N PHE A 9 3.17 -3.74 -3.12
CA PHE A 9 3.84 -2.52 -3.56
C PHE A 9 4.13 -2.60 -5.08
N PRO A 10 3.70 -1.63 -5.89
CA PRO A 10 3.81 -1.72 -7.35
C PRO A 10 5.23 -1.85 -7.90
N TYR A 11 6.23 -1.36 -7.17
CA TYR A 11 7.61 -1.28 -7.65
C TYR A 11 8.50 -2.43 -7.21
N CYS A 12 8.16 -3.12 -6.12
CA CYS A 12 8.99 -4.20 -5.57
C CYS A 12 8.18 -5.45 -5.21
N HIS A 13 6.88 -5.46 -5.51
CA HIS A 13 5.94 -6.56 -5.23
C HIS A 13 5.88 -7.03 -3.77
N SER A 14 6.45 -6.24 -2.85
CA SER A 14 6.40 -6.49 -1.42
C SER A 14 4.98 -6.35 -0.87
N ASN A 15 4.52 -7.30 -0.07
CA ASN A 15 3.29 -7.18 0.71
C ASN A 15 3.54 -6.57 2.11
N ASP A 16 4.79 -6.25 2.45
CA ASP A 16 5.17 -5.56 3.69
C ASP A 16 4.83 -4.06 3.62
N LEU A 17 3.53 -3.79 3.71
CA LEU A 17 2.96 -2.46 3.62
C LEU A 17 2.50 -1.95 4.98
N GLN A 18 2.74 -0.66 5.23
CA GLN A 18 2.24 0.08 6.37
C GLN A 18 1.32 1.21 5.91
N LYS A 19 0.20 1.38 6.61
CA LYS A 19 -0.70 2.51 6.38
C LYS A 19 0.01 3.82 6.70
N ASN A 20 -0.04 4.76 5.76
CA ASN A 20 0.61 6.07 5.85
C ASN A 20 -0.41 7.22 5.73
N GLY A 21 -1.47 7.15 6.53
CA GLY A 21 -2.57 8.13 6.49
C GLY A 21 -3.37 8.09 5.19
N LYS A 22 -4.18 9.12 4.96
CA LYS A 22 -5.05 9.25 3.79
C LYS A 22 -4.69 10.49 2.97
N SER A 23 -5.00 10.49 1.68
CA SER A 23 -4.98 11.68 0.83
C SER A 23 -6.10 12.66 1.22
N CYS A 24 -6.12 13.84 0.60
CA CYS A 24 -7.22 14.80 0.75
C CYS A 24 -8.59 14.25 0.30
N THR A 25 -8.59 13.29 -0.64
CA THR A 25 -9.78 12.58 -1.14
C THR A 25 -10.21 11.42 -0.23
N GLY A 26 -9.40 11.07 0.78
CA GLY A 26 -9.68 9.96 1.71
C GLY A 26 -9.10 8.62 1.28
N GLU A 27 -8.39 8.54 0.15
CA GLU A 27 -7.71 7.32 -0.31
C GLU A 27 -6.55 6.97 0.62
N GLN A 28 -6.44 5.68 0.95
CA GLN A 28 -5.39 5.17 1.82
C GLN A 28 -4.03 5.22 1.11
N ARG A 29 -3.06 5.90 1.74
CA ARG A 29 -1.65 5.84 1.34
C ARG A 29 -0.96 4.70 2.06
N TRP A 30 -0.03 4.08 1.37
CA TRP A 30 0.73 2.94 1.86
C TRP A 30 2.22 3.23 1.72
N CYS A 31 3.01 2.80 2.70
CA CYS A 31 4.46 2.83 2.69
C CYS A 31 4.97 1.39 2.68
N CYS A 32 5.83 1.03 1.74
CA CYS A 32 6.50 -0.27 1.78
C CYS A 32 7.67 -0.24 2.76
N LYS A 33 7.78 -1.23 3.64
CA LYS A 33 8.86 -1.31 4.63
C LYS A 33 10.21 -1.67 4.03
N GLU A 34 10.22 -2.45 2.94
CA GLU A 34 11.45 -2.88 2.28
C GLU A 34 12.10 -1.74 1.49
N CYS A 35 11.36 -1.12 0.57
CA CYS A 35 11.91 -0.06 -0.28
C CYS A 35 11.70 1.36 0.26
N LYS A 36 10.95 1.51 1.36
CA LYS A 36 10.63 2.80 2.02
C LYS A 36 9.96 3.84 1.10
N LYS A 37 9.33 3.38 0.02
CA LYS A 37 8.58 4.22 -0.92
C LYS A 37 7.09 4.20 -0.59
N TYR A 38 6.39 5.20 -1.09
CA TYR A 38 4.95 5.39 -0.88
C TYR A 38 4.17 5.14 -2.15
N PHE A 39 2.95 4.62 -2.02
CA PHE A 39 1.98 4.58 -3.11
C PHE A 39 0.56 4.77 -2.57
N GLN A 40 -0.36 5.13 -3.46
CA GLN A 40 -1.79 5.17 -3.21
C GLN A 40 -2.47 4.30 -4.27
N ARG A 41 -3.51 3.57 -3.88
CA ARG A 41 -4.39 2.89 -4.82
C ARG A 41 -5.46 3.90 -5.22
N SER A 42 -5.38 4.37 -6.45
CA SER A 42 -6.47 5.07 -7.14
C SER A 42 -7.55 4.08 -7.58
#